data_AF-A0A945CRP4-F1
#
_entry.id   AF-A0A945CRP4-F1
#
_cell.length_a   1.000
_cell.length_b   1.000
_cell.length_c   1.000
_cell.angle_alpha   90.00
_cell.angle_beta   90.00
_cell.angle_gamma   90.00
#
_symmetry.space_group_name_H-M   'P 1'
#
loop_
_entity.id
_entity.type
_entity.pdbx_description
1 polymer ?
#
loop_
_entity_poly.entity_id
_entity_poly.type
_entity_poly.pdbx_seq_one_letter_code
_entity_poly.pdbx_strand_id
1 'polypeptide(L)'
;MSKQLPPQPHLDSLKKQARQLLKGYESDQSDAVERVRAALAELPPSAAESFTLRQAQQVVAREYGFSSWQKLVDEVGHPLVEEKPQNSYVAHYNRMARDLVATLHTVREVGSGGGSNSAWKQLRQRWPRFAERGRAKILSTELSLEEAREIVAGENDFQSWAQLVEVLNTNEPGPLANLEQLRGLERLHDEFARLLGVNFTSADGVDRQVEVNTAFVDQTSYGEFVLSLSNPNRAFRYQADGFEGDLVLDIAMPIVQGLGATGGDQGDDKARLDYFAERIARDLEKVWAPIHQVGVGSFELYTDPNALELAPSHGIVLLVAFEVNAQPAETGWSGLVSLIYLGSTMVPFQSALADYWPEGSAARN
;
A
#
# COMPACT_ATOMS: atom_id res chain seq x y z
N MET A 1 -4.11 24.28 -28.68
CA MET A 1 -5.20 24.52 -27.70
C MET A 1 -4.87 23.68 -26.48
N SER A 2 -4.46 24.29 -25.37
CA SER A 2 -4.13 23.57 -24.13
C SER A 2 -5.40 22.96 -23.53
N LYS A 3 -5.38 21.66 -23.21
CA LYS A 3 -6.44 21.01 -22.43
C LYS A 3 -6.41 21.58 -21.02
N GLN A 4 -7.57 21.91 -20.47
CA GLN A 4 -7.70 22.26 -19.06
C GLN A 4 -7.63 20.97 -18.23
N LEU A 5 -6.90 21.04 -17.12
CA LEU A 5 -6.89 19.95 -16.14
C LEU A 5 -8.32 19.76 -15.60
N PRO A 6 -8.81 18.51 -15.45
CA PRO A 6 -10.07 18.25 -14.77
C PRO A 6 -10.01 18.76 -13.32
N PRO A 7 -11.16 19.10 -12.69
CA PRO A 7 -11.20 19.73 -11.37
C PRO A 7 -10.57 18.88 -10.24
N GLN A 8 -10.35 17.58 -10.47
CA GLN A 8 -9.50 16.71 -9.64
C GLN A 8 -8.54 15.93 -10.55
N PRO A 9 -7.35 16.49 -10.87
CA PRO A 9 -6.39 15.80 -11.70
C PRO A 9 -5.71 14.70 -10.87
N HIS A 10 -6.02 13.43 -11.14
CA HIS A 10 -5.29 12.31 -10.55
C HIS A 10 -4.08 11.96 -11.39
N LEU A 11 -2.90 11.91 -10.76
CA LEU A 11 -1.63 11.53 -11.39
C LEU A 11 -1.73 10.18 -12.11
N ASP A 12 -2.48 9.23 -11.55
CA ASP A 12 -2.69 7.90 -12.14
C ASP A 12 -3.48 7.95 -13.45
N SER A 13 -4.42 8.88 -13.57
CA SER A 13 -5.14 9.13 -14.83
C SER A 13 -4.20 9.67 -15.90
N LEU A 14 -3.27 10.56 -15.52
CA LEU A 14 -2.28 11.13 -16.42
C LEU A 14 -1.22 10.10 -16.85
N LYS A 15 -0.76 9.25 -15.90
CA LYS A 15 0.13 8.11 -16.20
C LYS A 15 -0.54 7.11 -17.14
N LYS A 16 -1.83 6.82 -16.93
CA LYS A 16 -2.62 5.95 -17.82
C LYS A 16 -2.79 6.56 -19.21
N GLN A 17 -3.04 7.86 -19.31
CA GLN A 17 -3.09 8.59 -20.59
C GLN A 17 -1.75 8.52 -21.34
N ALA A 18 -0.62 8.66 -20.66
CA ALA A 18 0.71 8.54 -21.28
C ALA A 18 0.98 7.12 -21.80
N ARG A 19 0.63 6.08 -21.02
CA ARG A 19 0.72 4.67 -21.47
C ARG A 19 -0.20 4.38 -22.66
N GLN A 20 -1.41 4.94 -22.66
CA GLN A 20 -2.36 4.77 -23.76
C GLN A 20 -1.90 5.49 -25.04
N LEU A 21 -1.26 6.66 -24.91
CA LEU A 21 -0.68 7.39 -26.03
C LEU A 21 0.50 6.64 -26.65
N LEU A 22 1.38 6.08 -25.82
CA LEU A 22 2.49 5.23 -26.28
C LEU A 22 1.96 4.04 -27.10
N LYS A 23 1.02 3.28 -26.53
CA LYS A 23 0.42 2.12 -27.18
C LYS A 23 -0.32 2.49 -28.48
N GLY A 24 -1.00 3.63 -28.50
CA GLY A 24 -1.69 4.14 -29.67
C GLY A 24 -0.74 4.54 -30.79
N TYR A 25 0.41 5.13 -30.44
CA TYR A 25 1.45 5.49 -31.40
C TYR A 25 2.16 4.26 -31.99
N GLU A 26 2.48 3.27 -31.16
CA GLU A 26 3.05 1.98 -31.61
C GLU A 26 2.11 1.19 -32.53
N SER A 27 0.81 1.43 -32.41
CA SER A 27 -0.23 0.77 -33.22
C SER A 27 -0.68 1.62 -34.43
N ASP A 28 0.05 2.67 -34.80
CA ASP A 28 -0.26 3.59 -35.91
C ASP A 28 -1.69 4.18 -35.87
N GLN A 29 -2.25 4.41 -34.68
CA GLN A 29 -3.56 5.03 -34.53
C GLN A 29 -3.50 6.50 -34.95
N SER A 30 -4.35 6.89 -35.90
CA SER A 30 -4.33 8.23 -36.51
C SER A 30 -4.37 9.38 -35.50
N ASP A 31 -5.20 9.30 -34.46
CA ASP A 31 -5.29 10.30 -33.38
C ASP A 31 -4.00 10.38 -32.54
N ALA A 32 -3.41 9.24 -32.20
CA ALA A 32 -2.16 9.20 -31.43
C ALA A 32 -0.97 9.72 -32.24
N VAL A 33 -0.87 9.34 -33.52
CA VAL A 33 0.17 9.82 -34.44
C VAL A 33 0.07 11.32 -34.67
N GLU A 34 -1.15 11.87 -34.81
CA GLU A 34 -1.36 13.31 -34.97
C GLU A 34 -0.98 14.09 -33.70
N ARG A 35 -1.36 13.59 -32.52
CA ARG A 35 -1.00 14.18 -31.22
C ARG A 35 0.50 14.17 -30.97
N VAL A 36 1.17 13.07 -31.29
CA VAL A 36 2.63 12.94 -31.17
C VAL A 36 3.34 13.84 -32.19
N ARG A 37 2.88 13.88 -33.45
CA ARG A 37 3.45 14.76 -34.49
C ARG A 37 3.32 16.24 -34.14
N ALA A 38 2.18 16.66 -33.59
CA ALA A 38 1.98 18.04 -33.14
C ALA A 38 2.94 18.44 -32.01
N ALA A 39 3.26 17.52 -31.10
CA ALA A 39 4.18 17.76 -30.00
C ALA A 39 5.68 17.59 -30.36
N LEU A 40 5.99 16.75 -31.36
CA LEU A 40 7.34 16.52 -31.89
C LEU A 40 7.94 17.74 -32.59
N ALA A 41 7.12 18.64 -33.15
CA ALA A 41 7.58 19.89 -33.77
C ALA A 41 8.35 20.81 -32.79
N GLU A 42 8.21 20.57 -31.47
CA GLU A 42 8.83 21.35 -30.39
C GLU A 42 9.78 20.51 -29.52
N LEU A 43 10.14 19.29 -29.93
CA LEU A 43 11.07 18.39 -29.21
C LEU A 43 12.45 18.35 -29.92
N PRO A 44 13.54 18.00 -29.20
CA PRO A 44 14.85 17.82 -29.83
C PRO A 44 14.81 16.73 -30.92
N PRO A 45 15.63 16.83 -32.00
CA PRO A 45 15.61 15.89 -33.14
C PRO A 45 15.76 14.40 -32.76
N SER A 46 16.39 14.11 -31.62
CA SER A 46 16.52 12.76 -31.05
C SER A 46 15.18 12.10 -30.67
N ALA A 47 14.09 12.87 -30.63
CA ALA A 47 12.75 12.34 -30.37
C ALA A 47 12.08 11.70 -31.59
N ALA A 48 12.67 11.82 -32.79
CA ALA A 48 12.18 11.21 -34.02
C ALA A 48 12.66 9.76 -34.22
N GLU A 49 13.65 9.28 -33.47
CA GLU A 49 14.28 7.97 -33.67
C GLU A 49 13.62 6.84 -32.85
N SER A 50 13.03 7.14 -31.70
CA SER A 50 12.19 6.21 -30.93
C SER A 50 11.21 6.98 -30.05
N PHE A 51 9.95 6.51 -29.97
CA PHE A 51 8.90 7.08 -29.11
C PHE A 51 8.72 6.19 -27.89
N THR A 52 9.06 6.72 -26.71
CA THR A 52 9.18 6.03 -25.43
C THR A 52 8.13 6.56 -24.46
N LEU A 53 7.90 5.83 -23.35
CA LEU A 53 6.97 6.28 -22.30
C LEU A 53 7.30 7.68 -21.77
N ARG A 54 8.59 8.00 -21.65
CA ARG A 54 9.06 9.32 -21.21
C ARG A 54 8.65 10.43 -22.19
N GLN A 55 8.71 10.16 -23.49
CA GLN A 55 8.23 11.11 -24.50
C GLN A 55 6.71 11.19 -24.50
N ALA A 56 6.00 10.06 -24.34
CA ALA A 56 4.54 10.07 -24.21
C ALA A 56 4.08 10.89 -22.99
N GLN A 57 4.77 10.78 -21.86
CA GLN A 57 4.57 11.62 -20.68
C GLN A 57 4.83 13.11 -20.97
N GLN A 58 5.88 13.42 -21.74
CA GLN A 58 6.20 14.79 -22.13
C GLN A 58 5.17 15.40 -23.08
N VAL A 59 4.62 14.61 -24.02
CA VAL A 59 3.51 15.02 -24.90
C VAL A 59 2.27 15.32 -24.06
N VAL A 60 1.90 14.44 -23.13
CA VAL A 60 0.78 14.66 -22.20
C VAL A 60 0.98 15.94 -21.38
N ALA A 61 2.18 16.17 -20.82
CA ALA A 61 2.47 17.39 -20.06
C ALA A 61 2.26 18.66 -20.89
N ARG A 62 2.71 18.67 -22.15
CA ARG A 62 2.54 19.81 -23.05
C ARG A 62 1.09 20.02 -23.49
N GLU A 63 0.31 18.95 -23.66
CA GLU A 63 -1.13 19.08 -23.93
C GLU A 63 -1.87 19.83 -22.82
N TYR A 64 -1.43 19.68 -21.56
CA TYR A 64 -1.94 20.43 -20.41
C TYR A 64 -1.23 21.78 -20.18
N GLY A 65 -0.31 22.17 -21.07
CA GLY A 65 0.38 23.47 -20.99
C GLY A 65 1.68 23.49 -20.17
N PHE A 66 2.19 22.34 -19.74
CA PHE A 66 3.42 22.24 -18.93
C PHE A 66 4.66 21.97 -19.78
N SER A 67 5.77 22.59 -19.41
CA SER A 67 7.03 22.46 -20.17
C SER A 67 7.75 21.12 -19.95
N SER A 68 7.41 20.37 -18.89
CA SER A 68 7.97 19.05 -18.59
C SER A 68 6.98 18.21 -17.78
N TRP A 69 7.13 16.88 -17.84
CA TRP A 69 6.34 15.95 -17.03
C TRP A 69 6.51 16.20 -15.53
N GLN A 70 7.73 16.52 -15.08
CA GLN A 70 7.97 16.82 -13.68
C GLN A 70 7.22 18.08 -13.22
N LYS A 71 7.14 19.15 -14.04
CA LYS A 71 6.31 20.32 -13.68
C LYS A 71 4.82 20.03 -13.66
N LEU A 72 4.33 19.12 -14.52
CA LEU A 72 2.95 18.65 -14.44
C LEU A 72 2.73 17.84 -13.16
N VAL A 73 3.67 16.96 -12.81
CA VAL A 73 3.63 16.17 -11.57
C VAL A 73 3.74 17.07 -10.34
N ASP A 74 4.53 18.13 -10.40
CA ASP A 74 4.67 19.11 -9.33
C ASP A 74 3.40 19.94 -9.21
N GLU A 75 2.75 20.35 -10.30
CA GLU A 75 1.47 21.11 -10.24
C GLU A 75 0.27 20.22 -9.87
N VAL A 76 0.26 18.96 -10.30
CA VAL A 76 -0.78 17.98 -9.95
C VAL A 76 -0.52 17.36 -8.57
N GLY A 77 0.74 17.34 -8.12
CA GLY A 77 1.22 16.87 -6.82
C GLY A 77 1.34 17.98 -5.77
N HIS A 78 1.34 19.25 -6.16
CA HIS A 78 0.99 20.37 -5.31
C HIS A 78 -0.54 20.48 -5.31
N PRO A 79 -1.23 20.21 -4.20
CA PRO A 79 -2.65 20.45 -4.14
C PRO A 79 -2.91 21.94 -4.38
N LEU A 80 -3.62 22.25 -5.48
CA LEU A 80 -4.35 23.51 -5.66
C LEU A 80 -5.28 23.68 -4.48
N VAL A 81 -4.80 24.32 -3.39
CA VAL A 81 -5.55 24.74 -2.20
C VAL A 81 -6.84 23.92 -1.99
N GLU A 82 -6.69 22.61 -1.85
CA GLU A 82 -7.72 21.84 -1.17
C GLU A 82 -7.49 22.16 0.30
N GLU A 83 -8.53 22.66 0.97
CA GLU A 83 -8.60 22.62 2.42
C GLU A 83 -8.05 21.27 2.86
N LYS A 84 -6.95 21.27 3.65
CA LYS A 84 -6.36 20.05 4.21
C LYS A 84 -7.52 19.12 4.56
N PRO A 85 -7.64 17.90 4.01
CA PRO A 85 -8.60 16.97 4.57
C PRO A 85 -8.11 16.82 6.00
N GLN A 86 -8.86 17.37 6.96
CA GLN A 86 -8.47 17.31 8.36
C GLN A 86 -8.39 15.82 8.72
N ASN A 87 -7.15 15.35 8.67
CA ASN A 87 -6.60 14.04 8.99
C ASN A 87 -7.19 12.82 8.26
N SER A 88 -6.35 12.20 7.41
CA SER A 88 -6.59 10.91 6.74
C SER A 88 -7.08 9.81 7.71
N TYR A 89 -6.62 9.85 8.97
CA TYR A 89 -7.04 8.91 10.02
C TYR A 89 -8.51 9.05 10.41
N VAL A 90 -9.00 10.29 10.53
CA VAL A 90 -10.43 10.53 10.80
C VAL A 90 -11.24 10.00 9.63
N ALA A 91 -10.76 10.17 8.40
CA ALA A 91 -11.41 9.63 7.22
C ALA A 91 -11.41 8.08 7.19
N HIS A 92 -10.32 7.43 7.61
CA HIS A 92 -10.23 5.97 7.74
C HIS A 92 -11.27 5.43 8.74
N TYR A 93 -11.27 5.91 9.98
CA TYR A 93 -12.23 5.46 10.99
C TYR A 93 -13.67 5.81 10.64
N ASN A 94 -13.89 6.93 9.96
CA ASN A 94 -15.20 7.30 9.45
C ASN A 94 -15.66 6.38 8.30
N ARG A 95 -14.72 5.83 7.51
CA ARG A 95 -15.02 4.78 6.52
C ARG A 95 -15.44 3.49 7.23
N MET A 96 -14.72 3.06 8.26
CA MET A 96 -15.11 1.89 9.06
C MET A 96 -16.52 2.04 9.66
N ALA A 97 -16.86 3.23 10.17
CA ALA A 97 -18.19 3.52 10.69
C ALA A 97 -19.27 3.39 9.59
N ARG A 98 -19.01 3.90 8.39
CA ARG A 98 -19.91 3.73 7.23
C ARG A 98 -20.04 2.28 6.80
N ASP A 99 -18.95 1.53 6.78
CA ASP A 99 -18.95 0.12 6.40
C ASP A 99 -19.73 -0.74 7.39
N LEU A 100 -19.67 -0.43 8.70
CA LEU A 100 -20.50 -1.06 9.71
C LEU A 100 -22.00 -0.83 9.44
N VAL A 101 -22.39 0.42 9.19
CA VAL A 101 -23.77 0.79 8.85
C VAL A 101 -24.22 0.06 7.59
N ALA A 102 -23.41 0.10 6.53
CA ALA A 102 -23.70 -0.58 5.27
C ALA A 102 -23.85 -2.09 5.45
N THR A 103 -22.95 -2.74 6.20
CA THR A 103 -23.01 -4.19 6.45
C THR A 103 -24.28 -4.56 7.21
N LEU A 104 -24.69 -3.77 8.21
CA LEU A 104 -25.94 -4.00 8.94
C LEU A 104 -27.18 -3.84 8.05
N HIS A 105 -27.18 -2.84 7.16
CA HIS A 105 -28.23 -2.70 6.15
C HIS A 105 -28.31 -3.94 5.24
N THR A 106 -27.18 -4.39 4.70
CA THR A 106 -27.13 -5.60 3.85
C THR A 106 -27.61 -6.83 4.62
N VAL A 107 -27.17 -7.01 5.86
CA VAL A 107 -27.63 -8.11 6.73
C VAL A 107 -29.15 -8.07 6.96
N ARG A 108 -29.74 -6.87 7.03
CA ARG A 108 -31.19 -6.69 7.17
C ARG A 108 -31.95 -7.03 5.90
N GLU A 109 -31.47 -6.57 4.75
CA GLU A 109 -32.07 -6.88 3.44
C GLU A 109 -32.06 -8.37 3.14
N VAL A 110 -30.96 -9.05 3.48
CA VAL A 110 -30.81 -10.51 3.33
C VAL A 110 -31.69 -11.28 4.33
N GLY A 111 -31.95 -10.71 5.51
CA GLY A 111 -32.83 -11.29 6.52
C GLY A 111 -32.31 -12.61 7.13
N SER A 112 -33.23 -13.44 7.61
CA SER A 112 -32.91 -14.75 8.25
C SER A 112 -32.90 -15.92 7.25
N GLY A 113 -33.29 -15.69 5.99
CA GLY A 113 -33.53 -16.74 5.00
C GLY A 113 -32.42 -16.83 3.96
N GLY A 114 -31.48 -17.76 4.16
CA GLY A 114 -30.70 -18.46 3.12
C GLY A 114 -29.79 -17.68 2.15
N GLY A 115 -29.89 -16.35 2.04
CA GLY A 115 -29.05 -15.53 1.17
C GLY A 115 -27.72 -15.16 1.82
N SER A 116 -26.65 -15.19 1.02
CA SER A 116 -25.23 -14.99 1.36
C SER A 116 -24.84 -14.96 2.84
N ASN A 117 -24.32 -16.10 3.32
CA ASN A 117 -23.66 -16.24 4.62
C ASN A 117 -22.44 -15.30 4.78
N SER A 118 -21.98 -14.63 3.71
CA SER A 118 -20.81 -13.76 3.71
C SER A 118 -20.99 -12.49 4.53
N ALA A 119 -22.12 -11.78 4.40
CA ALA A 119 -22.33 -10.51 5.13
C ALA A 119 -22.46 -10.74 6.64
N TRP A 120 -23.16 -11.82 7.04
CA TRP A 120 -23.22 -12.26 8.43
C TRP A 120 -21.85 -12.67 8.98
N LYS A 121 -21.07 -13.39 8.17
CA LYS A 121 -19.70 -13.79 8.52
C LYS A 121 -18.79 -12.57 8.66
N GLN A 122 -18.82 -11.64 7.69
CA GLN A 122 -18.06 -10.39 7.70
C GLN A 122 -18.42 -9.52 8.90
N LEU A 123 -19.71 -9.33 9.20
CA LEU A 123 -20.16 -8.57 10.37
C LEU A 123 -19.56 -9.14 11.66
N ARG A 124 -19.64 -10.46 11.85
CA ARG A 124 -19.16 -11.11 13.08
C ARG A 124 -17.64 -11.20 13.17
N GLN A 125 -16.96 -11.37 12.04
CA GLN A 125 -15.50 -11.39 11.99
C GLN A 125 -14.91 -9.99 12.23
N ARG A 126 -15.54 -8.95 11.67
CA ARG A 126 -15.04 -7.57 11.77
C ARG A 126 -15.39 -6.92 13.10
N TRP A 127 -16.52 -7.26 13.70
CA TRP A 127 -17.07 -6.59 14.87
C TRP A 127 -17.42 -7.57 16.01
N PRO A 128 -16.48 -7.81 16.95
CA PRO A 128 -16.63 -8.79 18.04
C PRO A 128 -17.93 -8.65 18.84
N ARG A 129 -18.39 -7.42 19.09
CA ARG A 129 -19.69 -7.12 19.75
C ARG A 129 -20.93 -7.77 19.11
N PHE A 130 -20.86 -8.18 17.85
CA PHE A 130 -21.96 -8.86 17.15
C PHE A 130 -21.75 -10.37 17.03
N ALA A 131 -20.59 -10.91 17.45
CA ALA A 131 -20.27 -12.33 17.35
C ALA A 131 -21.28 -13.20 18.12
N GLU A 132 -21.57 -12.83 19.38
CA GLU A 132 -22.47 -13.58 20.26
C GLU A 132 -23.93 -13.09 20.24
N ARG A 133 -24.20 -11.99 19.53
CA ARG A 133 -25.53 -11.39 19.49
C ARG A 133 -26.47 -12.22 18.60
N GLY A 134 -27.67 -12.52 19.13
CA GLY A 134 -28.68 -13.28 18.41
C GLY A 134 -29.17 -12.57 17.15
N ARG A 135 -29.40 -13.32 16.05
CA ARG A 135 -29.77 -12.76 14.73
C ARG A 135 -30.96 -11.81 14.78
N ALA A 136 -32.02 -12.16 15.50
CA ALA A 136 -33.20 -11.30 15.64
C ALA A 136 -32.85 -9.93 16.26
N LYS A 137 -31.94 -9.91 17.25
CA LYS A 137 -31.47 -8.70 17.92
C LYS A 137 -30.51 -7.88 17.05
N ILE A 138 -29.81 -8.51 16.11
CA ILE A 138 -28.98 -7.82 15.12
C ILE A 138 -29.86 -7.17 14.06
N LEU A 139 -30.85 -7.91 13.52
CA LEU A 139 -31.78 -7.41 12.51
C LEU A 139 -32.63 -6.22 12.99
N SER A 140 -32.92 -6.17 14.30
CA SER A 140 -33.63 -5.04 14.92
C SER A 140 -32.70 -3.90 15.33
N THR A 141 -31.39 -4.00 15.09
CA THR A 141 -30.43 -2.92 15.40
C THR A 141 -30.38 -1.97 14.21
N GLU A 142 -30.96 -0.78 14.38
CA GLU A 142 -30.67 0.36 13.51
C GLU A 142 -29.55 1.16 14.16
N LEU A 143 -28.53 1.52 13.38
CA LEU A 143 -27.42 2.33 13.82
C LEU A 143 -27.30 3.52 12.90
N SER A 144 -27.39 4.72 13.46
CA SER A 144 -26.97 5.94 12.78
C SER A 144 -25.45 5.94 12.57
N LEU A 145 -24.97 6.80 11.67
CA LEU A 145 -23.53 6.98 11.47
C LEU A 145 -22.84 7.49 12.75
N GLU A 146 -23.51 8.29 13.56
CA GLU A 146 -22.98 8.80 14.84
C GLU A 146 -22.80 7.66 15.84
N GLU A 147 -23.80 6.80 16.00
CA GLU A 147 -23.67 5.63 16.87
C GLU A 147 -22.62 4.66 16.35
N ALA A 148 -22.53 4.46 15.03
CA ALA A 148 -21.47 3.63 14.44
C ALA A 148 -20.06 4.19 14.70
N ARG A 149 -19.90 5.51 14.71
CA ARG A 149 -18.64 6.17 15.09
C ARG A 149 -18.26 5.94 16.55
N GLU A 150 -19.22 6.05 17.47
CA GLU A 150 -18.97 5.74 18.89
C GLU A 150 -18.56 4.29 19.10
N ILE A 151 -19.12 3.38 18.30
CA ILE A 151 -18.75 1.97 18.32
C ILE A 151 -17.33 1.78 17.81
N VAL A 152 -17.00 2.40 16.67
CA VAL A 152 -15.63 2.36 16.13
C VAL A 152 -14.63 2.89 17.14
N ALA A 153 -14.94 4.01 17.81
CA ALA A 153 -14.09 4.58 18.85
C ALA A 153 -13.90 3.61 20.02
N GLY A 154 -14.99 3.04 20.56
CA GLY A 154 -14.93 2.09 21.66
C GLY A 154 -14.17 0.79 21.35
N GLU A 155 -14.29 0.28 20.12
CA GLU A 155 -13.52 -0.89 19.67
C GLU A 155 -12.03 -0.59 19.45
N ASN A 156 -11.63 0.69 19.48
CA ASN A 156 -10.24 1.14 19.42
C ASN A 156 -9.76 1.72 20.77
N ASP A 157 -10.41 1.35 21.88
CA ASP A 157 -10.10 1.79 23.24
C ASP A 157 -10.25 3.31 23.51
N PHE A 158 -11.04 4.00 22.68
CA PHE A 158 -11.43 5.40 22.91
C PHE A 158 -12.80 5.49 23.59
N GLN A 159 -12.93 6.43 24.53
CA GLN A 159 -14.18 6.67 25.26
C GLN A 159 -15.27 7.31 24.39
N SER A 160 -14.87 8.01 23.32
CA SER A 160 -15.82 8.61 22.38
C SER A 160 -15.19 8.87 21.02
N TRP A 161 -16.04 9.06 20.01
CA TRP A 161 -15.61 9.57 18.70
C TRP A 161 -14.88 10.90 18.81
N ALA A 162 -15.32 11.80 19.70
CA ALA A 162 -14.68 13.08 19.91
C ALA A 162 -13.23 12.92 20.43
N GLN A 163 -13.01 12.03 21.40
CA GLN A 163 -11.68 11.73 21.92
C GLN A 163 -10.79 11.09 20.84
N LEU A 164 -11.32 10.13 20.07
CA LEU A 164 -10.62 9.56 18.92
C LEU A 164 -10.19 10.68 17.96
N VAL A 165 -11.11 11.53 17.52
CA VAL A 165 -10.80 12.64 16.59
C VAL A 165 -9.80 13.62 17.20
N GLU A 166 -9.90 13.93 18.49
CA GLU A 166 -8.94 14.78 19.18
C GLU A 166 -7.54 14.16 19.14
N VAL A 167 -7.39 12.90 19.55
CA VAL A 167 -6.10 12.18 19.51
C VAL A 167 -5.56 12.08 18.08
N LEU A 168 -6.42 11.80 17.10
CA LEU A 168 -6.06 11.79 15.68
C LEU A 168 -5.62 13.16 15.15
N ASN A 169 -6.08 14.22 15.79
CA ASN A 169 -5.70 15.58 15.48
C ASN A 169 -4.47 16.04 16.25
N THR A 170 -4.14 15.38 17.37
CA THR A 170 -2.87 15.53 18.05
C THR A 170 -1.79 14.70 17.35
N ASN A 171 -0.54 15.15 17.36
CA ASN A 171 0.60 14.35 16.89
C ASN A 171 1.10 13.38 18.01
N GLU A 172 0.23 12.98 18.94
CA GLU A 172 0.62 12.06 20.01
C GLU A 172 0.81 10.63 19.45
N PRO A 173 1.82 9.88 19.92
CA PRO A 173 2.07 8.54 19.43
C PRO A 173 0.98 7.57 19.92
N GLY A 174 0.24 7.01 18.97
CA GLY A 174 -0.77 5.96 19.19
C GLY A 174 -0.62 4.89 18.10
N PRO A 175 -1.49 3.87 17.99
CA PRO A 175 -1.41 2.92 16.86
C PRO A 175 -1.56 3.60 15.48
N LEU A 176 -2.03 4.85 15.54
CA LEU A 176 -2.17 5.86 14.50
C LEU A 176 -0.85 6.40 13.94
N ALA A 177 -0.44 6.09 12.71
CA ALA A 177 0.75 6.72 12.14
C ALA A 177 0.37 7.95 11.32
N ASN A 178 0.75 9.18 11.69
CA ASN A 178 0.44 10.42 10.96
C ASN A 178 1.13 10.55 9.59
N LEU A 179 0.76 11.55 8.76
CA LEU A 179 1.31 11.68 7.40
C LEU A 179 2.84 11.83 7.38
N GLU A 180 3.42 12.55 8.34
CA GLU A 180 4.87 12.73 8.42
C GLU A 180 5.56 11.43 8.84
N GLN A 181 4.92 10.63 9.70
CA GLN A 181 5.38 9.31 10.10
C GLN A 181 5.33 8.31 8.95
N LEU A 182 4.25 8.30 8.15
CA LEU A 182 4.14 7.48 6.93
C LEU A 182 5.21 7.86 5.91
N ARG A 183 5.45 9.16 5.70
CA ARG A 183 6.56 9.65 4.87
C ARG A 183 7.92 9.24 5.42
N GLY A 184 8.08 9.25 6.75
CA GLY A 184 9.27 8.73 7.43
C GLY A 184 9.53 7.28 7.09
N LEU A 185 8.48 6.47 7.18
CA LEU A 185 8.51 5.06 6.87
C LEU A 185 8.84 4.82 5.39
N GLU A 186 8.24 5.59 4.47
CA GLU A 186 8.56 5.57 3.03
C GLU A 186 10.04 5.88 2.79
N ARG A 187 10.54 7.01 3.30
CA ARG A 187 11.95 7.42 3.16
C ARG A 187 12.93 6.41 3.73
N LEU A 188 12.58 5.77 4.85
CA LEU A 188 13.37 4.71 5.45
C LEU A 188 13.47 3.52 4.50
N HIS A 189 12.34 3.12 3.92
CA HIS A 189 12.24 1.93 3.09
C HIS A 189 12.61 2.13 1.62
N ASP A 190 12.85 3.35 1.14
CA ASP A 190 13.41 3.57 -0.20
C ASP A 190 14.78 2.89 -0.38
N GLU A 191 15.61 2.90 0.66
CA GLU A 191 16.88 2.15 0.64
C GLU A 191 16.63 0.64 0.67
N PHE A 192 15.60 0.19 1.40
CA PHE A 192 15.20 -1.21 1.38
C PHE A 192 14.77 -1.67 -0.01
N ALA A 193 14.01 -0.87 -0.76
CA ALA A 193 13.63 -1.17 -2.13
C ALA A 193 14.87 -1.42 -3.01
N ARG A 194 15.88 -0.54 -2.90
CA ARG A 194 17.15 -0.68 -3.63
C ARG A 194 17.89 -1.97 -3.26
N LEU A 195 18.00 -2.28 -1.97
CA LEU A 195 18.64 -3.51 -1.48
C LEU A 195 17.88 -4.76 -1.94
N LEU A 196 16.55 -4.71 -1.90
CA LEU A 196 15.67 -5.80 -2.34
C LEU A 196 15.86 -6.11 -3.83
N GLY A 197 15.98 -5.09 -4.69
CA GLY A 197 16.30 -5.28 -6.11
C GLY A 197 17.65 -5.96 -6.36
N VAL A 198 18.68 -5.60 -5.59
CA VAL A 198 19.99 -6.28 -5.63
C VAL A 198 19.87 -7.73 -5.19
N ASN A 199 19.11 -8.00 -4.13
CA ASN A 199 18.89 -9.36 -3.65
C ASN A 199 18.17 -10.24 -4.66
N PHE A 200 17.10 -9.75 -5.27
CA PHE A 200 16.38 -10.47 -6.32
C PHE A 200 17.26 -10.72 -7.54
N THR A 201 17.97 -9.71 -8.02
CA THR A 201 18.87 -9.83 -9.19
C THR A 201 20.00 -10.84 -8.93
N SER A 202 20.46 -10.95 -7.68
CA SER A 202 21.54 -11.86 -7.29
C SER A 202 21.04 -13.23 -6.81
N ALA A 203 19.74 -13.50 -6.88
CA ALA A 203 19.17 -14.76 -6.41
C ALA A 203 19.46 -15.89 -7.41
N ASP A 204 19.71 -17.10 -6.90
CA ASP A 204 19.93 -18.27 -7.74
C ASP A 204 18.69 -18.58 -8.60
N GLY A 205 18.92 -18.81 -9.89
CA GLY A 205 17.84 -19.03 -10.88
C GLY A 205 17.24 -17.76 -11.47
N VAL A 206 17.64 -16.57 -11.01
CA VAL A 206 17.23 -15.29 -11.61
C VAL A 206 18.30 -14.86 -12.63
N ASP A 207 17.96 -14.95 -13.91
CA ASP A 207 18.85 -14.66 -15.05
C ASP A 207 18.70 -13.24 -15.60
N ARG A 208 18.05 -12.36 -14.83
CA ARG A 208 17.55 -11.07 -15.29
C ARG A 208 17.70 -9.99 -14.23
N GLN A 209 17.75 -8.74 -14.68
CA GLN A 209 17.78 -7.61 -13.77
C GLN A 209 16.40 -7.40 -13.16
N VAL A 210 16.36 -7.22 -11.84
CA VAL A 210 15.13 -6.94 -11.09
C VAL A 210 15.18 -5.53 -10.55
N GLU A 211 14.23 -4.71 -10.96
CA GLU A 211 14.01 -3.36 -10.46
C GLU A 211 12.93 -3.40 -9.38
N VAL A 212 13.17 -2.68 -8.29
CA VAL A 212 12.23 -2.60 -7.17
C VAL A 212 12.06 -1.15 -6.78
N ASN A 213 10.81 -0.71 -6.68
CA ASN A 213 10.45 0.64 -6.28
C ASN A 213 9.42 0.57 -5.15
N THR A 214 9.46 1.54 -4.23
CA THR A 214 8.38 1.73 -3.25
C THR A 214 7.09 2.06 -4.01
N ALA A 215 6.10 1.18 -3.92
CA ALA A 215 4.83 1.33 -4.62
C ALA A 215 3.91 2.31 -3.88
N PHE A 216 3.74 2.06 -2.58
CA PHE A 216 3.00 2.93 -1.67
C PHE A 216 3.31 2.58 -0.22
N VAL A 217 3.11 3.57 0.65
CA VAL A 217 2.97 3.38 2.09
C VAL A 217 1.55 3.79 2.48
N ASP A 218 0.82 2.88 3.11
CA ASP A 218 -0.57 3.11 3.49
C ASP A 218 -0.88 2.52 4.86
N GLN A 219 -2.04 2.88 5.39
CA GLN A 219 -2.56 2.35 6.63
C GLN A 219 -3.96 1.80 6.41
N THR A 220 -4.19 0.58 6.89
CA THR A 220 -5.46 -0.12 6.75
C THR A 220 -5.80 -0.89 8.04
N SER A 221 -6.96 -1.52 8.07
CA SER A 221 -7.30 -2.46 9.14
C SER A 221 -6.70 -3.84 8.86
N TYR A 222 -6.36 -4.58 9.91
CA TYR A 222 -5.82 -5.94 9.80
C TYR A 222 -6.75 -6.86 9.02
N GLY A 223 -8.07 -6.72 9.21
CA GLY A 223 -9.06 -7.49 8.46
C GLY A 223 -9.06 -7.17 6.95
N GLU A 224 -8.83 -5.92 6.55
CA GLU A 224 -8.68 -5.55 5.14
C GLU A 224 -7.38 -6.08 4.55
N PHE A 225 -6.28 -5.99 5.30
CA PHE A 225 -5.00 -6.61 4.93
C PHE A 225 -5.16 -8.12 4.68
N VAL A 226 -5.73 -8.87 5.63
CA VAL A 226 -5.94 -10.33 5.49
C VAL A 226 -6.80 -10.65 4.25
N LEU A 227 -7.81 -9.84 3.95
CA LEU A 227 -8.65 -10.00 2.75
C LEU A 227 -7.93 -9.66 1.44
N SER A 228 -6.84 -8.89 1.49
CA SER A 228 -6.03 -8.53 0.31
C SER A 228 -5.02 -9.62 -0.08
N LEU A 229 -4.69 -10.52 0.84
CA LEU A 229 -3.73 -11.60 0.61
C LEU A 229 -4.31 -12.66 -0.34
N SER A 230 -3.43 -13.23 -1.16
CA SER A 230 -3.76 -14.41 -1.95
C SER A 230 -4.05 -15.60 -1.04
N ASN A 231 -4.85 -16.57 -1.50
CA ASN A 231 -5.01 -17.85 -0.82
C ASN A 231 -4.73 -18.99 -1.81
N PRO A 232 -3.57 -19.66 -1.72
CA PRO A 232 -2.54 -19.52 -0.68
C PRO A 232 -1.67 -18.24 -0.82
N ASN A 233 -1.12 -17.75 0.29
CA ASN A 233 -0.11 -16.68 0.33
C ASN A 233 1.31 -17.21 0.61
N ARG A 234 2.30 -16.32 0.61
CA ARG A 234 3.63 -16.54 1.21
C ARG A 234 3.93 -15.40 2.18
N ALA A 235 3.21 -15.43 3.29
CA ALA A 235 3.43 -14.50 4.38
C ALA A 235 4.41 -15.11 5.38
N PHE A 236 5.40 -14.35 5.80
CA PHE A 236 6.35 -14.75 6.82
C PHE A 236 6.16 -13.89 8.05
N ARG A 237 5.96 -14.54 9.20
CA ARG A 237 5.91 -13.88 10.50
C ARG A 237 7.30 -13.90 11.12
N TYR A 238 7.72 -12.78 11.69
CA TYR A 238 9.03 -12.68 12.35
C TYR A 238 8.97 -11.68 13.50
N GLN A 239 9.90 -11.81 14.43
CA GLN A 239 10.09 -10.87 15.54
C GLN A 239 11.36 -10.07 15.32
N ALA A 240 11.41 -8.87 15.88
CA ALA A 240 12.57 -8.00 15.75
C ALA A 240 12.80 -7.20 17.03
N ASP A 241 14.05 -7.00 17.43
CA ASP A 241 14.39 -6.28 18.65
C ASP A 241 13.82 -4.86 18.63
N GLY A 242 13.26 -4.43 19.76
CA GLY A 242 12.62 -3.13 19.92
C GLY A 242 11.14 -3.08 19.50
N PHE A 243 10.64 -4.06 18.75
CA PHE A 243 9.22 -4.16 18.40
C PHE A 243 8.47 -5.01 19.43
N GLU A 244 7.40 -4.46 20.01
CA GLU A 244 6.52 -5.20 20.91
C GLU A 244 5.45 -5.99 20.13
N GLY A 245 5.86 -7.09 19.51
CA GLY A 245 4.96 -8.01 18.78
C GLY A 245 5.56 -8.57 17.49
N ASP A 246 4.74 -9.32 16.77
CA ASP A 246 5.14 -9.94 15.50
C ASP A 246 4.99 -8.96 14.32
N LEU A 247 5.92 -9.06 13.37
CA LEU A 247 5.94 -8.35 12.10
C LEU A 247 5.67 -9.35 10.97
N VAL A 248 5.20 -8.86 9.82
CA VAL A 248 4.95 -9.72 8.65
C VAL A 248 5.61 -9.18 7.40
N LEU A 249 6.13 -10.10 6.60
CA LEU A 249 6.59 -9.92 5.23
C LEU A 249 5.71 -10.77 4.33
N ASP A 250 5.03 -10.19 3.35
CA ASP A 250 4.30 -10.95 2.33
C ASP A 250 5.00 -10.85 0.97
N ILE A 251 5.12 -11.98 0.28
CA ILE A 251 5.64 -12.06 -1.09
C ILE A 251 4.55 -12.59 -2.00
N ALA A 252 4.11 -11.78 -2.96
CA ALA A 252 3.07 -12.19 -3.88
C ALA A 252 3.52 -13.39 -4.73
N MET A 253 2.57 -14.31 -4.99
CA MET A 253 2.84 -15.56 -5.72
C MET A 253 3.56 -15.40 -7.08
N PRO A 254 3.31 -14.37 -7.91
CA PRO A 254 4.08 -14.16 -9.13
C PRO A 254 5.59 -14.00 -8.89
N ILE A 255 5.98 -13.38 -7.77
CA ILE A 255 7.39 -13.22 -7.39
C ILE A 255 7.99 -14.55 -6.92
N VAL A 256 7.23 -15.31 -6.14
CA VAL A 256 7.61 -16.67 -5.69
C VAL A 256 7.89 -17.57 -6.88
N GLN A 257 7.01 -17.55 -7.89
CA GLN A 257 7.17 -18.26 -9.15
C GLN A 257 8.35 -17.73 -9.97
N GLY A 258 8.55 -16.41 -9.97
CA GLY A 258 9.68 -15.74 -10.61
C GLY A 258 11.05 -16.15 -10.04
N LEU A 259 11.10 -16.51 -8.75
CA LEU A 259 12.26 -17.09 -8.08
C LEU A 259 12.45 -18.59 -8.37
N GLY A 260 11.61 -19.18 -9.21
CA GLY A 260 11.64 -20.60 -9.55
C GLY A 260 11.04 -21.51 -8.47
N ALA A 261 10.34 -20.96 -7.47
CA ALA A 261 9.62 -21.74 -6.47
C ALA A 261 8.16 -21.97 -6.90
N THR A 262 7.62 -23.15 -6.62
CA THR A 262 6.21 -23.49 -6.92
C THR A 262 5.23 -22.98 -5.87
N GLY A 263 5.73 -22.46 -4.74
CA GLY A 263 4.92 -22.16 -3.57
C GLY A 263 4.67 -23.39 -2.71
N GLY A 264 5.59 -24.35 -2.70
CA GLY A 264 5.67 -25.37 -1.66
C GLY A 264 6.18 -24.78 -0.34
N ASP A 265 5.92 -25.47 0.76
CA ASP A 265 6.50 -25.22 2.09
C ASP A 265 7.57 -26.27 2.46
N GLN A 266 7.96 -27.12 1.50
CA GLN A 266 8.90 -28.22 1.69
C GLN A 266 9.96 -28.26 0.58
N GLY A 267 11.06 -28.98 0.86
CA GLY A 267 12.12 -29.25 -0.11
C GLY A 267 12.82 -27.97 -0.62
N ASP A 268 13.10 -27.95 -1.92
CA ASP A 268 13.84 -26.87 -2.58
C ASP A 268 13.13 -25.52 -2.50
N ASP A 269 11.79 -25.51 -2.55
CA ASP A 269 10.99 -24.28 -2.41
C ASP A 269 11.22 -23.63 -1.04
N LYS A 270 11.18 -24.44 0.03
CA LYS A 270 11.44 -23.95 1.39
C LYS A 270 12.86 -23.40 1.50
N ALA A 271 13.86 -24.13 1.01
CA ALA A 271 15.26 -23.70 1.09
C ALA A 271 15.51 -22.38 0.35
N ARG A 272 14.89 -22.19 -0.83
CA ARG A 272 14.96 -20.94 -1.60
C ARG A 272 14.32 -19.77 -0.84
N LEU A 273 13.14 -19.99 -0.27
CA LEU A 273 12.42 -18.97 0.48
C LEU A 273 13.12 -18.61 1.80
N ASP A 274 13.66 -19.59 2.54
CA ASP A 274 14.43 -19.35 3.77
C ASP A 274 15.67 -18.50 3.47
N TYR A 275 16.44 -18.87 2.43
CA TYR A 275 17.63 -18.11 2.02
C TYR A 275 17.28 -16.65 1.68
N PHE A 276 16.14 -16.44 1.02
CA PHE A 276 15.65 -15.13 0.67
C PHE A 276 15.21 -14.33 1.91
N ALA A 277 14.49 -14.96 2.83
CA ALA A 277 14.06 -14.37 4.10
C ALA A 277 15.26 -13.93 4.96
N GLU A 278 16.32 -14.75 5.06
CA GLU A 278 17.54 -14.38 5.77
C GLU A 278 18.26 -13.16 5.17
N ARG A 279 18.23 -13.00 3.84
CA ARG A 279 18.78 -11.80 3.18
C ARG A 279 17.93 -10.56 3.49
N ILE A 280 16.61 -10.70 3.45
CA ILE A 280 15.70 -9.62 3.83
C ILE A 280 15.93 -9.21 5.29
N ALA A 281 16.10 -10.16 6.20
CA ALA A 281 16.42 -9.91 7.61
C ALA A 281 17.59 -8.95 7.75
N ARG A 282 18.73 -9.30 7.14
CA ARG A 282 19.96 -8.50 7.18
C ARG A 282 19.81 -7.11 6.58
N ASP A 283 18.97 -6.96 5.57
CA ASP A 283 18.75 -5.65 4.95
C ASP A 283 17.78 -4.78 5.76
N LEU A 284 16.78 -5.39 6.41
CA LEU A 284 15.92 -4.69 7.37
C LEU A 284 16.74 -4.17 8.56
N GLU A 285 17.66 -4.96 9.12
CA GLU A 285 18.54 -4.52 10.20
C GLU A 285 19.36 -3.28 9.81
N LYS A 286 19.91 -3.25 8.59
CA LYS A 286 20.66 -2.09 8.06
C LYS A 286 19.76 -0.88 7.86
N VAL A 287 18.57 -1.10 7.30
CA VAL A 287 17.61 -0.04 6.99
C VAL A 287 17.10 0.63 8.26
N TRP A 288 16.86 -0.16 9.32
CA TRP A 288 16.39 0.37 10.60
C TRP A 288 17.48 1.00 11.47
N ALA A 289 18.75 0.64 11.26
CA ALA A 289 19.89 1.11 12.07
C ALA A 289 19.95 2.63 12.34
N PRO A 290 19.57 3.53 11.41
CA PRO A 290 19.55 4.97 11.68
C PRO A 290 18.53 5.41 12.75
N ILE A 291 17.47 4.63 12.95
CA ILE A 291 16.39 4.93 13.91
C ILE A 291 16.55 4.07 15.17
N HIS A 292 16.78 2.77 14.99
CA HIS A 292 16.93 1.82 16.09
C HIS A 292 17.83 0.65 15.68
N GLN A 293 18.66 0.18 16.60
CA GLN A 293 19.44 -1.03 16.36
C GLN A 293 18.51 -2.25 16.49
N VAL A 294 18.10 -2.78 15.34
CA VAL A 294 17.19 -3.93 15.25
C VAL A 294 18.00 -5.21 15.00
N GLY A 295 17.68 -6.27 15.72
CA GLY A 295 18.05 -7.65 15.40
C GLY A 295 16.81 -8.41 14.92
N VAL A 296 16.85 -8.99 13.73
CA VAL A 296 15.70 -9.70 13.14
C VAL A 296 15.79 -11.19 13.45
N GLY A 297 14.73 -11.74 14.03
CA GLY A 297 14.60 -13.15 14.38
C GLY A 297 14.31 -14.07 13.18
N SER A 298 13.96 -15.32 13.48
CA SER A 298 13.60 -16.29 12.45
C SER A 298 12.25 -15.98 11.80
N PHE A 299 12.14 -16.33 10.52
CA PHE A 299 10.91 -16.21 9.75
C PHE A 299 10.12 -17.53 9.80
N GLU A 300 8.83 -17.43 10.11
CA GLU A 300 7.88 -18.54 10.09
C GLU A 300 6.91 -18.37 8.92
N LEU A 301 6.84 -19.36 8.03
CA LEU A 301 6.01 -19.30 6.82
C LEU A 301 4.54 -19.65 7.11
N TYR A 302 3.64 -18.82 6.61
CA TYR A 302 2.20 -19.01 6.58
C TYR A 302 1.71 -19.03 5.13
N THR A 303 0.77 -19.95 4.86
CA THR A 303 0.15 -20.15 3.54
C THR A 303 -1.35 -19.88 3.52
N ASP A 304 -2.00 -19.87 4.69
CA ASP A 304 -3.38 -19.42 4.88
C ASP A 304 -3.37 -18.02 5.52
N PRO A 305 -3.92 -16.99 4.84
CA PRO A 305 -4.09 -15.65 5.42
C PRO A 305 -4.78 -15.62 6.78
N ASN A 306 -5.74 -16.53 7.02
CA ASN A 306 -6.51 -16.54 8.26
C ASN A 306 -5.71 -17.10 9.45
N ALA A 307 -4.63 -17.86 9.19
CA ALA A 307 -3.80 -18.45 10.23
C ALA A 307 -2.77 -17.48 10.82
N LEU A 308 -2.59 -16.29 10.24
CA LEU A 308 -1.63 -15.28 10.70
C LEU A 308 -2.00 -14.71 12.09
N GLU A 309 -3.30 -14.55 12.38
CA GLU A 309 -3.87 -14.12 13.67
C GLU A 309 -3.08 -13.04 14.46
N LEU A 310 -2.51 -12.03 13.78
CA LEU A 310 -1.64 -11.02 14.42
C LEU A 310 -2.40 -10.06 15.36
N ALA A 311 -3.63 -9.71 14.99
CA ALA A 311 -4.44 -8.71 15.66
C ALA A 311 -5.94 -8.98 15.43
N PRO A 312 -6.83 -8.34 16.20
CA PRO A 312 -8.25 -8.30 15.86
C PRO A 312 -8.46 -7.69 14.46
N SER A 313 -9.56 -8.04 13.78
CA SER A 313 -9.87 -7.54 12.42
C SER A 313 -9.92 -6.01 12.27
N HIS A 314 -10.15 -5.28 13.36
CA HIS A 314 -10.17 -3.81 13.39
C HIS A 314 -8.81 -3.19 13.74
N GLY A 315 -7.83 -4.00 14.17
CA GLY A 315 -6.50 -3.51 14.54
C GLY A 315 -5.83 -2.80 13.36
N ILE A 316 -5.06 -1.77 13.65
CA ILE A 316 -4.42 -0.95 12.62
C ILE A 316 -3.12 -1.60 12.16
N VAL A 317 -2.90 -1.59 10.85
CA VAL A 317 -1.64 -2.02 10.23
C VAL A 317 -1.10 -0.95 9.29
N LEU A 318 0.21 -0.76 9.32
CA LEU A 318 0.96 0.03 8.35
C LEU A 318 1.51 -0.93 7.30
N LEU A 319 1.26 -0.63 6.03
CA LEU A 319 1.72 -1.40 4.89
C LEU A 319 2.77 -0.60 4.12
N VAL A 320 3.93 -1.20 3.90
CA VAL A 320 4.93 -0.70 2.95
C VAL A 320 5.00 -1.69 1.80
N ALA A 321 4.49 -1.31 0.64
CA ALA A 321 4.44 -2.17 -0.53
C ALA A 321 5.55 -1.78 -1.53
N PHE A 322 6.24 -2.78 -2.07
CA PHE A 322 7.29 -2.65 -3.06
C PHE A 322 6.86 -3.32 -4.36
N GLU A 323 6.86 -2.56 -5.45
CA GLU A 323 6.64 -3.10 -6.79
C GLU A 323 7.94 -3.68 -7.31
N VAL A 324 7.93 -4.99 -7.54
CA VAL A 324 9.07 -5.75 -8.06
C VAL A 324 8.81 -6.03 -9.53
N ASN A 325 9.76 -5.67 -10.40
CA ASN A 325 9.67 -5.83 -11.85
C ASN A 325 10.97 -6.45 -12.39
N ALA A 326 10.88 -7.69 -12.87
CA ALA A 326 11.99 -8.32 -13.56
C ALA A 326 11.99 -7.94 -15.05
N GLN A 327 13.15 -7.55 -15.58
CA GLN A 327 13.30 -7.08 -16.96
C GLN A 327 13.68 -8.23 -17.93
N PRO A 328 13.38 -8.13 -19.23
CA PRO A 328 12.52 -7.11 -19.85
C PRO A 328 11.04 -7.38 -19.53
N ALA A 329 10.24 -6.32 -19.42
CA ALA A 329 8.84 -6.40 -18.97
C ALA A 329 7.94 -7.39 -19.76
N GLU A 330 8.29 -7.71 -21.00
CA GLU A 330 7.53 -8.62 -21.88
C GLU A 330 7.63 -10.10 -21.48
N THR A 331 8.77 -10.51 -20.91
CA THR A 331 9.06 -11.90 -20.52
C THR A 331 9.40 -12.03 -19.03
N GLY A 332 9.45 -10.89 -18.35
CA GLY A 332 9.63 -10.74 -16.93
C GLY A 332 8.41 -11.12 -16.12
N TRP A 333 8.59 -11.05 -14.81
CA TRP A 333 7.54 -11.23 -13.81
C TRP A 333 7.45 -9.96 -12.97
N SER A 334 6.25 -9.65 -12.51
CA SER A 334 6.00 -8.52 -11.63
C SER A 334 4.99 -8.85 -10.56
N GLY A 335 5.06 -8.11 -9.47
CA GLY A 335 4.24 -8.36 -8.29
C GLY A 335 4.68 -7.50 -7.12
N LEU A 336 4.01 -7.69 -5.99
CA LEU A 336 4.27 -6.95 -4.77
C LEU A 336 5.05 -7.80 -3.76
N VAL A 337 5.98 -7.14 -3.08
CA VAL A 337 6.50 -7.57 -1.77
C VAL A 337 6.02 -6.53 -0.77
N SER A 338 5.50 -6.95 0.38
CA SER A 338 4.94 -6.03 1.37
C SER A 338 5.51 -6.28 2.75
N LEU A 339 5.87 -5.22 3.46
CA LEU A 339 6.14 -5.25 4.90
C LEU A 339 4.91 -4.74 5.64
N ILE A 340 4.52 -5.46 6.69
CA ILE A 340 3.36 -5.19 7.51
C ILE A 340 3.84 -4.95 8.93
N TYR A 341 3.52 -3.77 9.45
CA TYR A 341 3.75 -3.41 10.85
C TYR A 341 2.41 -3.21 11.55
N LEU A 342 2.20 -3.81 12.72
CA LEU A 342 1.04 -3.45 13.54
C LEU A 342 1.21 -2.00 14.02
N GLY A 343 0.14 -1.22 14.02
CA GLY A 343 0.18 0.16 14.51
C GLY A 343 0.73 0.23 15.94
N SER A 344 0.36 -0.74 16.78
CA SER A 344 0.86 -0.87 18.16
C SER A 344 2.36 -1.12 18.26
N THR A 345 2.95 -1.91 17.35
CA THR A 345 4.41 -2.20 17.37
C THR A 345 5.24 -1.00 16.92
N MET A 346 4.62 -0.05 16.23
CA MET A 346 5.27 1.13 15.66
C MET A 346 5.31 2.33 16.59
N VAL A 347 4.51 2.33 17.66
CA VAL A 347 4.41 3.42 18.65
C VAL A 347 5.79 3.89 19.15
N PRO A 348 6.75 3.01 19.50
CA PRO A 348 8.06 3.45 20.00
C PRO A 348 8.89 4.24 18.97
N PHE A 349 8.63 4.07 17.68
CA PHE A 349 9.44 4.63 16.59
C PHE A 349 8.80 5.84 15.91
N GLN A 350 7.52 6.10 16.18
CA GLN A 350 6.74 7.12 15.49
C GLN A 350 7.35 8.52 15.54
N SER A 351 7.83 8.97 16.69
CA SER A 351 8.49 10.28 16.79
C SER A 351 9.75 10.35 15.93
N ALA A 352 10.60 9.32 15.99
CA ALA A 352 11.82 9.26 15.19
C ALA A 352 11.53 9.20 13.68
N LEU A 353 10.49 8.47 13.26
CA LEU A 353 10.07 8.38 11.86
C LEU A 353 9.59 9.73 11.31
N ALA A 354 8.85 10.51 12.10
CA ALA A 354 8.39 11.84 11.66
C ALA A 354 9.58 12.75 11.28
N ASP A 355 10.65 12.69 12.06
CA ASP A 355 11.84 13.53 11.91
C ASP A 355 12.93 12.93 11.01
N TYR A 356 12.86 11.61 10.71
CA TYR A 356 13.89 10.89 9.97
C TYR A 356 14.07 11.43 8.55
N TRP A 357 15.30 11.71 8.13
CA TRP A 357 15.64 12.10 6.76
C TRP A 357 16.93 11.37 6.34
N PRO A 358 17.01 10.75 5.14
CA PRO A 358 18.21 10.04 4.71
C PRO A 358 19.42 10.98 4.62
N GLU A 359 20.60 10.48 4.93
CA GLU A 359 21.84 11.25 4.80
C GLU A 359 22.02 11.79 3.38
N GLY A 360 22.35 13.08 3.25
CA GLY A 360 22.55 13.75 1.96
C GLY A 360 21.27 14.24 1.26
N SER A 361 20.10 13.96 1.82
CA SER A 361 18.86 14.55 1.34
C SER A 361 18.70 15.96 1.95
N ALA A 362 18.31 16.97 1.16
CA ALA A 362 18.19 18.34 1.66
C ALA A 362 17.15 18.44 2.78
N ALA A 363 17.60 18.62 4.02
CA ALA A 363 16.72 18.77 5.18
C ALA A 363 15.84 20.04 5.03
N ARG A 364 14.65 19.99 5.64
CA ARG A 364 13.74 21.15 5.76
C ARG A 364 14.50 22.39 6.23
N ASN A 365 14.55 23.42 5.38
CA ASN A 365 14.71 24.81 5.81
C ASN A 365 13.36 25.36 6.30
#